data_AF-A0A350RGC2-F1
#
_entry.id   AF-A0A350RGC2-F1
#
_cell.length_a   1.000
_cell.length_b   1.000
_cell.length_c   1.000
_cell.angle_alpha   90.00
_cell.angle_beta   90.00
_cell.angle_gamma   90.00
#
_symmetry.space_group_name_H-M   'P 1'
#
loop_
_entity.id
_entity.type
_entity.pdbx_description
1 polymer ?
#
loop_
_entity_poly.entity_id
_entity_poly.type
_entity_poly.pdbx_seq_one_letter_code
_entity_poly.pdbx_strand_id
1 'polypeptide(L)'
;MIPDEGDQAPKQTLVGVSLSPGWEPTLIIDGVAIPNNQLDAGTKQLGEFFFSPGSDMVIPQLRRGLICARVIAIPIIDVEVDNIDHQWCWTSF
;
A
#
# COMPACT_ATOMS: atom_id res chain seq x y z
N MET A 1 -19.09 2.65 -13.81
CA MET A 1 -19.66 1.41 -13.26
C MET A 1 -20.59 1.77 -12.12
N ILE A 2 -21.73 1.10 -12.01
CA ILE A 2 -22.65 1.20 -10.86
C ILE A 2 -22.40 -0.06 -10.03
N PRO A 3 -22.16 0.03 -8.71
CA PRO A 3 -21.95 -1.13 -7.84
C PRO A 3 -23.20 -2.00 -7.71
N ASP A 4 -23.02 -3.30 -7.50
CA ASP A 4 -24.10 -4.27 -7.28
C ASP A 4 -24.66 -4.20 -5.85
N GLU A 5 -25.86 -4.76 -5.64
CA GLU A 5 -26.54 -4.75 -4.34
C GLU A 5 -25.78 -5.63 -3.33
N GLY A 6 -25.12 -5.00 -2.34
CA GLY A 6 -24.20 -5.64 -1.41
C GLY A 6 -22.75 -5.17 -1.57
N ASP A 7 -22.44 -4.46 -2.65
CA ASP A 7 -21.16 -3.80 -2.81
C ASP A 7 -21.05 -2.63 -1.82
N GLN A 8 -20.01 -2.67 -1.01
CA GLN A 8 -19.56 -1.49 -0.28
C GLN A 8 -18.86 -0.56 -1.27
N ALA A 9 -19.43 0.61 -1.58
CA ALA A 9 -18.76 1.60 -2.42
C ALA A 9 -18.93 3.05 -1.89
N PRO A 10 -17.92 3.96 -2.02
CA PRO A 10 -16.54 3.75 -2.48
C PRO A 10 -15.52 4.59 -1.68
N LYS A 11 -14.82 4.02 -0.69
CA LYS A 11 -13.48 4.47 -0.24
C LYS A 11 -12.81 3.30 0.47
N GLN A 12 -12.39 2.29 -0.27
CA GLN A 12 -11.30 1.49 0.28
C GLN A 12 -10.09 2.43 0.30
N THR A 13 -9.69 2.83 1.51
CA THR A 13 -8.55 3.72 1.72
C THR A 13 -7.35 3.10 1.03
N LEU A 14 -6.84 3.77 -0.01
CA LEU A 14 -5.56 3.42 -0.60
C LEU A 14 -4.51 3.45 0.51
N VAL A 15 -3.79 2.34 0.69
CA VAL A 15 -2.72 2.26 1.68
C VAL A 15 -1.41 2.21 0.91
N GLY A 16 -0.49 3.11 1.24
CA GLY A 16 0.79 3.13 0.56
C GLY A 16 1.55 4.42 0.78
N VAL A 17 2.54 4.64 -0.06
CA VAL A 17 3.47 5.77 0.05
C VAL A 17 3.75 6.40 -1.29
N SER A 18 4.08 7.69 -1.26
CA SER A 18 4.75 8.37 -2.35
C SER A 18 6.20 8.56 -1.93
N LEU A 19 7.10 7.92 -2.67
CA LEU A 19 8.55 8.04 -2.53
C LEU A 19 9.07 8.82 -3.73
N SER A 20 10.21 9.50 -3.58
CA SER A 20 10.91 9.99 -4.76
C SER A 20 11.27 8.81 -5.68
N PRO A 21 11.41 9.02 -6.99
CA PRO A 21 11.94 7.98 -7.87
C PRO A 21 13.30 7.47 -7.38
N GLY A 22 13.59 6.19 -7.57
CA GLY A 22 14.85 5.57 -7.13
C GLY A 22 14.75 4.68 -5.90
N TRP A 23 13.54 4.35 -5.45
CA TRP A 23 13.29 3.47 -4.31
C TRP A 23 12.46 2.25 -4.72
N GLU A 24 12.77 1.10 -4.14
CA GLU A 24 11.98 -0.12 -4.23
C GLU A 24 11.33 -0.40 -2.87
N PRO A 25 10.02 -0.16 -2.72
CA PRO A 25 9.33 -0.37 -1.46
C PRO A 25 8.76 -1.77 -1.31
N THR A 26 8.81 -2.28 -0.08
CA THR A 26 7.98 -3.36 0.44
C THR A 26 6.96 -2.76 1.38
N LEU A 27 5.67 -2.84 1.01
CA LEU A 27 4.55 -2.45 1.87
C LEU A 27 4.06 -3.65 2.66
N ILE A 28 3.86 -3.49 3.96
CA ILE A 28 3.35 -4.50 4.88
C ILE A 28 2.14 -3.91 5.58
N ILE A 29 1.00 -4.60 5.58
CA ILE A 29 -0.23 -4.18 6.28
C ILE A 29 -0.63 -5.27 7.26
N ASP A 30 -0.68 -4.96 8.56
CA ASP A 30 -0.97 -5.90 9.64
C ASP A 30 -0.12 -7.20 9.58
N GLY A 31 1.14 -7.06 9.15
CA GLY A 31 2.08 -8.18 9.00
C GLY A 31 2.00 -8.93 7.66
N VAL A 32 1.05 -8.58 6.79
CA VAL A 32 0.92 -9.14 5.44
C VAL A 32 1.72 -8.31 4.45
N ALA A 33 2.74 -8.89 3.83
CA ALA A 33 3.50 -8.24 2.77
C ALA A 33 2.66 -8.14 1.50
N ILE A 34 2.57 -6.94 0.93
CA ILE A 34 1.84 -6.67 -0.30
C ILE A 34 2.75 -6.95 -1.49
N PRO A 35 2.36 -7.86 -2.40
CA PRO A 35 3.10 -8.10 -3.63
C PRO A 35 3.29 -6.81 -4.46
N ASN A 36 4.47 -6.61 -5.05
CA ASN A 36 4.74 -5.40 -5.85
C ASN A 36 3.76 -5.26 -7.03
N ASN A 37 3.29 -6.36 -7.63
CA ASN A 37 2.26 -6.31 -8.68
C ASN A 37 0.87 -5.87 -8.20
N GLN A 38 0.63 -5.78 -6.89
CA GLN A 38 -0.60 -5.24 -6.28
C GLN A 38 -0.42 -3.81 -5.73
N LEU A 39 0.77 -3.21 -5.91
CA LEU A 39 1.06 -1.80 -5.59
C LEU A 39 0.87 -0.90 -6.81
N ASP A 40 -0.25 -1.06 -7.52
CA ASP A 40 -0.51 -0.46 -8.84
C ASP A 40 -1.62 0.60 -8.82
N ALA A 41 -2.19 0.91 -7.66
CA ALA A 41 -3.23 1.92 -7.53
C ALA A 41 -2.70 3.37 -7.63
N GLY A 42 -1.40 3.56 -7.88
CA GLY A 42 -0.73 4.84 -8.09
C GLY A 42 0.19 4.83 -9.31
N THR A 43 0.87 5.95 -9.55
CA THR A 43 1.83 6.10 -10.66
C THR A 43 3.23 5.66 -10.24
N LYS A 44 3.62 4.40 -10.49
CA LYS A 44 4.94 3.87 -10.12
C LYS A 44 6.11 4.69 -10.67
N GLN A 45 5.98 5.27 -11.86
CA GLN A 45 7.03 6.13 -12.46
C GLN A 45 7.25 7.42 -11.66
N LEU A 46 6.26 7.85 -10.88
CA LEU A 46 6.35 8.99 -9.96
C LEU A 46 6.71 8.55 -8.53
N GLY A 47 6.99 7.26 -8.32
CA GLY A 47 7.27 6.69 -7.01
C GLY A 47 6.03 6.56 -6.11
N GLU A 48 4.83 6.54 -6.70
CA GLU A 48 3.60 6.27 -5.97
C GLU A 48 3.31 4.76 -5.95
N PHE A 49 3.32 4.18 -4.75
CA PHE A 49 3.10 2.77 -4.52
C PHE A 49 1.93 2.61 -3.57
N PHE A 50 0.74 2.38 -4.13
CA PHE A 50 -0.51 2.26 -3.38
C PHE A 50 -1.15 0.90 -3.62
N PHE A 51 -1.61 0.31 -2.53
CA PHE A 51 -2.44 -0.87 -2.49
C PHE A 51 -3.91 -0.46 -2.38
N SER A 52 -4.74 -1.02 -3.25
CA SER A 52 -6.19 -1.05 -3.07
C SER A 52 -6.59 -2.47 -2.71
N PRO A 53 -7.27 -2.71 -1.57
CA PRO A 53 -7.94 -3.98 -1.32
C PRO A 53 -8.90 -4.34 -2.47
N GLY A 54 -9.27 -5.62 -2.57
CA GLY A 54 -10.16 -6.13 -3.61
C GLY A 54 -10.23 -7.64 -3.62
N SER A 55 -11.29 -8.23 -4.16
CA SER A 55 -11.55 -9.68 -4.14
C SER A 55 -10.35 -10.56 -4.55
N ASP A 56 -9.54 -10.08 -5.49
CA ASP A 56 -8.38 -10.81 -6.05
C ASP A 56 -7.03 -10.37 -5.46
N MET A 57 -7.06 -9.55 -4.41
CA MET A 57 -5.88 -9.02 -3.74
C MET A 57 -5.48 -9.87 -2.53
N VAL A 58 -4.22 -9.74 -2.10
CA VAL A 58 -3.71 -10.45 -0.91
C VAL A 58 -4.48 -10.09 0.36
N ILE A 59 -5.03 -8.87 0.41
CA ILE A 59 -5.98 -8.43 1.43
C ILE A 59 -7.28 -8.06 0.70
N PRO A 60 -8.34 -8.88 0.81
CA PRO A 60 -9.59 -8.62 0.11
C PRO A 60 -10.37 -7.44 0.68
N GLN A 61 -10.24 -7.23 1.99
CA GLN A 61 -10.84 -6.11 2.70
C GLN A 61 -9.98 -5.78 3.92
N LEU A 62 -9.82 -4.49 4.21
CA LEU A 62 -9.20 -4.04 5.46
C LEU A 62 -10.11 -4.39 6.64
N ARG A 63 -9.52 -4.91 7.71
CA ARG A 63 -10.27 -5.17 8.95
C ARG A 63 -10.70 -3.87 9.62
N ARG A 64 -11.82 -3.90 10.34
CA ARG A 64 -12.19 -2.81 11.24
C ARG A 64 -11.26 -2.75 12.45
N GLY A 65 -11.09 -1.55 12.99
CA GLY A 65 -10.23 -1.29 14.14
C GLY A 65 -8.87 -0.71 13.74
N LEU A 66 -7.90 -0.85 14.64
CA LEU A 66 -6.55 -0.35 14.43
C LEU A 66 -5.82 -1.19 13.38
N ILE A 67 -5.43 -0.56 12.27
CA ILE A 67 -4.59 -1.13 11.22
C ILE A 67 -3.22 -0.45 11.30
N CYS A 68 -2.15 -1.22 11.15
CA CYS A 68 -0.81 -0.66 11.01
C CYS A 68 -0.21 -1.06 9.67
N ALA A 69 0.33 -0.10 8.94
CA ALA A 69 1.14 -0.34 7.76
C ALA A 69 2.58 0.08 8.01
N ARG A 70 3.50 -0.65 7.37
CA ARG A 70 4.93 -0.40 7.40
C ARG A 70 5.47 -0.42 5.99
N VAL A 71 6.32 0.53 5.66
CA VAL A 71 7.11 0.53 4.43
C VAL A 71 8.57 0.30 4.78
N ILE A 72 9.20 -0.60 4.03
CA ILE A 72 10.65 -0.74 3.97
C ILE A 72 11.05 -0.43 2.54
N ALA A 73 11.83 0.62 2.28
CA ALA A 73 12.27 0.97 0.93
C ALA A 73 13.79 0.95 0.82
N ILE A 74 14.27 0.30 -0.24
CA ILE A 74 15.69 0.13 -0.56
C ILE A 74 16.03 1.03 -1.76
N PRO A 75 17.13 1.77 -1.75
CA PRO A 75 17.55 2.56 -2.91
C PRO A 75 17.93 1.63 -4.07
N ILE A 76 17.45 1.91 -5.29
CA ILE A 76 17.79 1.14 -6.51
C ILE A 76 19.03 1.70 -7.23
N ILE A 77 19.49 2.87 -6.79
CA ILE A 77 20.69 3.53 -7.29
C ILE A 77 21.80 3.39 -6.26
N ASP A 78 23.05 3.27 -6.74
CA ASP A 78 24.25 3.16 -5.89
C ASP A 78 24.60 4.52 -5.27
N VAL A 79 23.80 4.92 -4.29
CA VAL A 79 23.99 6.08 -3.43
C VAL A 79 23.98 5.63 -1.99
N GLU A 80 24.91 6.17 -1.22
CA GLU A 80 25.07 5.86 0.20
C GLU A 80 23.98 6.57 1.01
N VAL A 81 22.78 5.97 1.03
CA VAL A 81 21.63 6.41 1.83
C VAL A 81 21.05 5.24 2.60
N ASP A 82 20.57 5.52 3.82
CA ASP A 82 19.92 4.53 4.66
C ASP A 82 18.59 4.07 4.04
N ASN A 83 18.23 2.81 4.31
CA ASN A 83 16.90 2.29 3.96
C ASN A 83 15.82 3.10 4.67
N ILE A 84 14.70 3.31 4.00
CA ILE A 84 13.51 3.86 4.65
C ILE A 84 12.84 2.72 5.41
N ASP A 85 12.58 2.92 6.70
CA ASP A 85 11.77 2.02 7.52
C ASP A 85 10.78 2.86 8.33
N HIS A 86 9.52 2.88 7.92
CA HIS A 86 8.50 3.73 8.52
C HIS A 86 7.20 2.97 8.75
N GLN A 87 6.63 3.10 9.95
CA GLN A 87 5.35 2.51 10.33
C GLN A 87 4.35 3.59 10.72
N TRP A 88 3.12 3.45 10.23
CA TRP A 88 1.99 4.28 10.62
C TRP A 88 0.76 3.42 10.90
N CYS A 89 -0.13 3.91 11.76
CA CYS A 89 -1.36 3.21 12.09
C CYS A 89 -2.56 4.17 12.02
N TRP A 90 -3.73 3.63 11.67
CA TRP A 90 -4.99 4.36 11.64
C TRP A 90 -6.14 3.46 12.07
N THR A 91 -7.25 4.08 12.47
CA THR A 91 -8.49 3.35 12.77
C THR A 91 -9.37 3.27 11.52
N SER A 92 -9.74 2.06 11.13
CA SER A 92 -10.72 1.78 10.07
C SER A 92 -12.08 1.43 10.69
N PHE A 93 -13.17 1.93 10.10
CA PHE A 93 -14.54 1.80 10.61
C PHE A 93 -15.45 1.15 9.57
#